data_AF-A0A7C1IG07-F1
#
_entry.id   AF-A0A7C1IG07-F1
#
_cell.length_a   1.000
_cell.length_b   1.000
_cell.length_c   1.000
_cell.angle_alpha   90.00
_cell.angle_beta   90.00
_cell.angle_gamma   90.00
#
_symmetry.space_group_name_H-M   'P 1'
#
loop_
_entity.id
_entity.type
_entity.pdbx_description
1 polymer ?
#
loop_
_entity_poly.entity_id
_entity_poly.type
_entity_poly.pdbx_seq_one_letter_code
_entity_poly.pdbx_strand_id
1 'polypeptide(L)'
;MNRMLETKTERAPFWQPPEPDEEDLARQIEHGREERLLMDVRSPAENNALVINTMKQTGKIFWLVVIGLGGMVTALFVTWGIQIVYGMGIAGINRTVMWEPYIVNLVYFIGIGHAGTFISAALRLMRMEFRRPISRAAEIVTLFGLAMAALFPLIHLGRVYKLYFMFPIPTQRELWPNFRSPLLWDATAITTYMLGSTFFMFISLIPDLAMARDHTTGWRHRLYTFLSFGWRGTDGEWMRLERAANILSFIIIPVMFSVHTIVSWDFAMAVQPGWHSTIFGPFFIIGALFSGVAAVILVLIIIRKSMRLGYFLREEHFSAMGIFLMILSMA
;
A
#
# COMPACT_ATOMS: atom_id res chain seq x y z
N MET A 1 -37.32 14.53 -16.03
CA MET A 1 -36.51 15.76 -15.91
C MET A 1 -35.23 15.57 -15.08
N ASN A 2 -35.19 14.66 -14.09
CA ASN A 2 -33.98 14.39 -13.29
C ASN A 2 -32.83 13.69 -14.04
N ARG A 3 -33.12 12.91 -15.10
CA ARG A 3 -32.09 12.19 -15.87
C ARG A 3 -31.23 13.07 -16.79
N MET A 4 -31.67 14.31 -17.08
CA MET A 4 -30.93 15.26 -17.94
C MET A 4 -29.91 16.10 -17.16
N LEU A 5 -30.13 16.31 -15.86
CA LEU A 5 -29.24 17.11 -15.03
C LEU A 5 -27.98 16.33 -14.62
N GLU A 6 -28.11 15.02 -14.31
CA GLU A 6 -26.96 14.14 -14.05
C GLU A 6 -25.99 14.03 -15.26
N THR A 7 -26.53 14.01 -16.48
CA THR A 7 -25.71 13.91 -17.70
C THR A 7 -24.85 15.15 -18.02
N LYS A 8 -25.21 16.35 -17.55
CA LYS A 8 -24.40 17.56 -17.80
C LYS A 8 -23.21 17.65 -16.86
N THR A 9 -23.38 17.23 -15.60
CA THR A 9 -22.31 17.18 -14.59
C THR A 9 -21.25 16.11 -14.87
N GLU A 10 -21.60 15.05 -15.61
CA GLU A 10 -20.64 14.01 -16.00
C GLU A 10 -19.75 14.37 -17.21
N ARG A 11 -20.25 15.22 -18.12
CA ARG A 11 -19.63 15.44 -19.45
C ARG A 11 -18.94 16.78 -19.63
N ALA A 12 -19.24 17.77 -18.79
CA ALA A 12 -18.52 19.04 -18.78
C ALA A 12 -17.48 19.06 -17.67
N PRO A 13 -16.33 19.75 -17.82
CA PRO A 13 -15.46 20.05 -16.70
C PRO A 13 -16.28 20.74 -15.61
N PHE A 14 -16.08 20.38 -14.34
CA PHE A 14 -16.80 20.97 -13.20
C PHE A 14 -16.72 22.51 -13.19
N TRP A 15 -15.62 23.04 -13.73
CA TRP A 15 -15.37 24.45 -13.95
C TRP A 15 -14.46 24.62 -15.16
N GLN A 16 -14.76 25.62 -16.02
CA GLN A 16 -13.88 26.04 -17.10
C GLN A 16 -13.23 27.38 -16.69
N PRO A 17 -11.90 27.45 -16.57
CA PRO A 17 -11.22 28.70 -16.31
C PRO A 17 -11.51 29.71 -17.44
N PRO A 18 -11.69 31.00 -17.15
CA PRO A 18 -11.75 32.02 -18.19
C PRO A 18 -10.46 32.00 -19.02
N GLU A 19 -10.58 32.09 -20.34
CA GLU A 19 -9.41 32.27 -21.21
C GLU A 19 -8.80 33.64 -20.91
N PRO A 20 -7.49 33.71 -20.64
CA PRO A 20 -6.85 34.98 -20.32
C PRO A 20 -6.80 35.90 -21.55
N ASP A 21 -7.09 37.18 -21.36
CA ASP A 21 -7.02 38.20 -22.41
C ASP A 21 -5.58 38.50 -22.87
N GLU A 22 -4.58 38.14 -22.05
CA GLU A 22 -3.15 38.33 -22.32
C GLU A 22 -2.47 37.04 -22.79
N GLU A 23 -1.75 37.13 -23.91
CA GLU A 23 -1.10 36.01 -24.58
C GLU A 23 0.00 35.34 -23.71
N ASP A 24 0.74 36.12 -22.93
CA ASP A 24 1.77 35.59 -22.03
C ASP A 24 1.16 34.87 -20.82
N LEU A 25 0.01 35.34 -20.32
CA LEU A 25 -0.75 34.64 -19.27
C LEU A 25 -1.36 33.34 -19.81
N ALA A 26 -1.81 33.33 -21.07
CA ALA A 26 -2.26 32.13 -21.78
C ALA A 26 -1.15 31.07 -21.82
N ARG A 27 0.07 31.45 -22.24
CA ARG A 27 1.22 30.53 -22.28
C ARG A 27 1.62 30.03 -20.89
N GLN A 28 1.58 30.88 -19.85
CA GLN A 28 1.88 30.45 -18.48
C GLN A 28 0.85 29.45 -17.94
N ILE A 29 -0.43 29.69 -18.22
CA ILE A 29 -1.52 28.78 -17.83
C ILE A 29 -1.42 27.45 -18.59
N GLU A 30 -1.13 27.50 -19.89
CA GLU A 30 -0.96 26.30 -20.72
C GLU A 30 0.25 25.47 -20.25
N HIS A 31 1.39 26.11 -19.99
CA HIS A 31 2.55 25.44 -19.41
C HIS A 31 2.24 24.84 -18.03
N GLY A 32 1.53 25.58 -17.17
CA GLY A 32 1.08 25.07 -15.87
C GLY A 32 0.12 23.87 -15.99
N ARG A 33 -0.72 23.83 -17.03
CA ARG A 33 -1.61 22.69 -17.35
C ARG A 33 -0.83 21.49 -17.85
N GLU A 34 0.31 21.64 -18.51
CA GLU A 34 1.15 20.52 -18.90
C GLU A 34 1.88 19.94 -17.69
N GLU A 35 2.43 20.79 -16.83
CA GLU A 35 3.21 20.37 -15.67
C GLU A 35 2.35 19.80 -14.52
N ARG A 36 1.21 20.43 -14.22
CA ARG A 36 0.40 20.14 -13.03
C ARG A 36 -0.94 19.50 -13.36
N LEU A 37 -1.16 18.28 -12.85
CA LEU A 37 -2.39 17.52 -13.05
C LEU A 37 -3.62 18.26 -12.50
N LEU A 38 -3.47 18.98 -11.39
CA LEU A 38 -4.57 19.74 -10.79
C LEU A 38 -5.01 20.94 -11.64
N MET A 39 -4.17 21.40 -12.57
CA MET A 39 -4.49 22.50 -13.48
C MET A 39 -5.15 22.01 -14.78
N ASP A 40 -4.99 20.72 -15.14
CA ASP A 40 -5.58 20.08 -16.31
C ASP A 40 -6.70 19.11 -15.90
N VAL A 41 -7.81 19.69 -15.43
CA VAL A 41 -8.95 18.91 -14.91
C VAL A 41 -9.85 18.46 -16.06
N ARG A 42 -9.76 17.18 -16.43
CA ARG A 42 -10.73 16.50 -17.30
C ARG A 42 -12.02 16.14 -16.58
N SER A 43 -13.07 15.88 -17.34
CA SER A 43 -14.35 15.45 -16.77
C SER A 43 -14.21 14.12 -16.00
N PRO A 44 -14.98 13.90 -14.92
CA PRO A 44 -14.93 12.66 -14.17
C PRO A 44 -15.20 11.41 -15.03
N ALA A 45 -16.11 11.51 -16.00
CA ALA A 45 -16.44 10.41 -16.90
C ALA A 45 -15.25 10.03 -17.80
N GLU A 46 -14.52 11.00 -18.34
CA GLU A 46 -13.32 10.76 -19.14
C GLU A 46 -12.21 10.11 -18.32
N ASN A 47 -11.96 10.63 -17.11
CA ASN A 47 -10.97 10.07 -16.20
C ASN A 47 -11.31 8.60 -15.85
N ASN A 48 -12.57 8.32 -15.54
CA ASN A 48 -13.04 6.97 -15.24
C ASN A 48 -12.86 6.04 -16.45
N ALA A 49 -13.24 6.49 -17.64
CA ALA A 49 -13.08 5.71 -18.87
C ALA A 49 -11.61 5.39 -19.15
N LEU A 50 -10.70 6.36 -18.99
CA LEU A 50 -9.26 6.15 -19.15
C LEU A 50 -8.74 5.06 -18.21
N VAL A 51 -9.14 5.09 -16.93
CA VAL A 51 -8.72 4.08 -15.95
C VAL A 51 -9.34 2.71 -16.25
N ILE A 52 -10.65 2.63 -16.50
CA ILE A 52 -11.34 1.35 -16.79
C ILE A 52 -10.76 0.68 -18.04
N ASN A 53 -10.41 1.46 -19.07
CA ASN A 53 -9.87 0.91 -20.31
C ASN A 53 -8.56 0.13 -20.07
N THR A 54 -7.76 0.52 -19.08
CA THR A 54 -6.55 -0.23 -18.70
C THR A 54 -6.86 -1.62 -18.15
N MET A 55 -8.04 -1.84 -17.56
CA MET A 55 -8.46 -3.15 -17.02
C MET A 55 -8.92 -4.13 -18.11
N LYS A 56 -9.24 -3.64 -19.32
CA LYS A 56 -9.81 -4.44 -20.40
C LYS A 56 -8.75 -5.04 -21.33
N GLN A 57 -7.56 -4.44 -21.39
CA GLN A 57 -6.51 -4.83 -22.32
C GLN A 57 -5.39 -5.59 -21.58
N THR A 58 -5.13 -6.83 -21.97
CA THR A 58 -3.97 -7.60 -21.49
C THR A 58 -3.15 -8.07 -22.70
N GLY A 59 -1.84 -7.86 -22.64
CA GLY A 59 -0.91 -8.28 -23.70
C GLY A 59 -0.28 -9.65 -23.44
N LYS A 60 0.42 -10.22 -24.43
CA LYS A 60 1.16 -11.49 -24.26
C LYS A 60 2.24 -11.39 -23.17
N ILE A 61 2.93 -10.25 -23.10
CA ILE A 61 3.97 -9.98 -22.08
C ILE A 61 3.38 -10.05 -20.67
N PHE A 62 2.16 -9.53 -20.46
CA PHE A 62 1.49 -9.60 -19.16
C PHE A 62 1.33 -11.06 -18.70
N TRP A 63 0.85 -11.95 -19.57
CA TRP A 63 0.68 -13.36 -19.23
C TRP A 63 2.01 -14.09 -19.00
N LEU A 64 3.07 -13.75 -19.76
CA LEU A 64 4.41 -14.28 -19.51
C LEU A 64 4.95 -13.86 -18.13
N VAL A 65 4.75 -12.60 -17.75
CA VAL A 65 5.12 -12.11 -16.41
C VAL A 65 4.30 -12.80 -15.33
N VAL A 66 2.99 -12.98 -15.54
CA VAL A 66 2.12 -13.70 -14.59
C VAL A 66 2.57 -15.15 -14.41
N ILE A 67 2.92 -15.86 -15.48
CA ILE A 67 3.42 -17.24 -15.40
C ILE A 67 4.79 -17.27 -14.71
N GLY A 68 5.70 -16.36 -15.05
CA GLY A 68 7.03 -16.28 -14.43
C GLY A 68 6.95 -16.01 -12.92
N LEU A 69 6.22 -14.96 -12.52
CA LEU A 69 6.02 -14.63 -11.11
C LEU A 69 5.22 -15.71 -10.37
N GLY A 70 4.20 -16.28 -11.03
CA GLY A 70 3.43 -17.41 -10.50
C GLY A 70 4.32 -18.63 -10.23
N GLY A 71 5.24 -18.94 -11.14
CA GLY A 71 6.25 -19.98 -10.96
C GLY A 71 7.18 -19.71 -9.79
N MET A 72 7.61 -18.47 -9.59
CA MET A 72 8.42 -18.07 -8.41
C MET A 72 7.64 -18.25 -7.11
N VAL A 73 6.35 -17.87 -7.08
CA VAL A 73 5.49 -18.08 -5.91
C VAL A 73 5.29 -19.57 -5.63
N THR A 74 5.06 -20.39 -6.66
CA THR A 74 4.98 -21.85 -6.50
C THR A 74 6.28 -22.42 -5.97
N ALA A 75 7.44 -21.99 -6.50
CA ALA A 75 8.74 -22.40 -6.02
C ALA A 75 8.95 -22.04 -4.53
N LEU A 76 8.55 -20.84 -4.11
CA LEU A 76 8.58 -20.43 -2.71
C LEU A 76 7.79 -21.41 -1.82
N PHE A 77 6.52 -21.70 -2.14
CA PHE A 77 5.71 -22.63 -1.34
C PHE A 77 6.24 -24.07 -1.36
N VAL A 78 6.78 -24.54 -2.48
CA VAL A 78 7.40 -25.87 -2.58
C VAL A 78 8.65 -25.95 -1.70
N THR A 79 9.56 -24.98 -1.79
CA THR A 79 10.77 -24.93 -0.95
C THR A 79 10.44 -24.79 0.53
N TRP A 80 9.41 -24.02 0.88
CA TRP A 80 8.93 -23.93 2.26
C TRP A 80 8.35 -25.25 2.75
N GLY A 81 7.59 -25.98 1.92
CA GLY A 81 7.12 -27.32 2.24
C GLY A 81 8.27 -28.30 2.51
N ILE A 82 9.32 -28.26 1.70
CA ILE A 82 10.56 -29.03 1.92
C ILE A 82 11.20 -28.62 3.25
N GLN A 83 11.28 -27.33 3.57
CA GLN A 83 11.80 -26.83 4.85
C GLN A 83 11.02 -27.33 6.06
N ILE A 84 9.70 -27.45 5.97
CA ILE A 84 8.86 -27.96 7.06
C ILE A 84 9.18 -29.45 7.32
N VAL A 85 9.44 -30.23 6.27
CA VAL A 85 9.71 -31.68 6.37
C VAL A 85 11.14 -31.98 6.81
N TYR A 86 12.13 -31.34 6.20
CA TYR A 86 13.55 -31.59 6.45
C TYR A 86 14.16 -30.70 7.53
N GLY A 87 13.42 -29.69 8.00
CA GLY A 87 13.82 -28.76 9.05
C GLY A 87 14.64 -27.57 8.56
N MET A 88 14.87 -26.61 9.47
CA MET A 88 15.55 -25.33 9.19
C MET A 88 17.01 -25.47 8.73
N GLY A 89 17.63 -26.65 8.89
CA GLY A 89 19.01 -26.87 8.48
C GLY A 89 19.24 -26.70 6.98
N ILE A 90 18.21 -26.92 6.15
CA ILE A 90 18.31 -26.72 4.69
C ILE A 90 18.50 -25.26 4.30
N ALA A 91 18.15 -24.33 5.18
CA ALA A 91 18.28 -22.90 4.93
C ALA A 91 19.75 -22.43 4.98
N GLY A 92 20.68 -23.29 5.41
CA GLY A 92 22.10 -22.95 5.50
C GLY A 92 22.45 -22.00 6.64
N ILE A 93 21.50 -21.67 7.52
CA ILE A 93 21.70 -20.77 8.65
C ILE A 93 22.60 -21.41 9.72
N ASN A 94 23.46 -20.60 10.32
CA ASN A 94 24.35 -21.05 11.39
C ASN A 94 23.68 -20.87 12.77
N ARG A 95 24.16 -21.59 13.79
CA ARG A 95 23.74 -21.41 15.18
C ARG A 95 24.11 -20.03 15.74
N THR A 96 25.23 -19.46 15.31
CA THR A 96 25.68 -18.13 15.73
C THR A 96 24.88 -17.01 15.08
N VAL A 97 24.50 -17.18 13.81
CA VAL A 97 23.73 -16.21 13.03
C VAL A 97 22.49 -16.92 12.49
N MET A 98 21.44 -16.94 13.30
CA MET A 98 20.25 -17.78 13.05
C MET A 98 19.14 -17.08 12.25
N TRP A 99 19.19 -15.76 12.14
CA TRP A 99 18.11 -14.95 11.56
C TRP A 99 18.30 -14.62 10.06
N GLU A 100 19.55 -14.54 9.62
CA GLU A 100 20.05 -14.21 8.26
C GLU A 100 18.98 -13.70 7.25
N PRO A 101 18.61 -14.40 6.15
CA PRO A 101 17.75 -13.77 5.16
C PRO A 101 16.30 -13.64 5.64
N TYR A 102 15.87 -14.42 6.64
CA TYR A 102 14.47 -14.43 7.07
C TYR A 102 14.07 -13.13 7.75
N ILE A 103 14.80 -12.75 8.79
CA ILE A 103 14.46 -11.55 9.56
C ILE A 103 14.90 -10.29 8.81
N VAL A 104 15.99 -10.34 8.02
CA VAL A 104 16.36 -9.21 7.14
C VAL A 104 15.24 -8.91 6.14
N ASN A 105 14.70 -9.93 5.47
CA ASN A 105 13.58 -9.72 4.54
C ASN A 105 12.30 -9.34 5.28
N LEU A 106 12.03 -9.87 6.47
CA LEU A 106 10.92 -9.42 7.32
C LEU A 106 10.96 -7.90 7.51
N VAL A 107 12.06 -7.37 8.07
CA VAL A 107 12.23 -5.94 8.32
C VAL A 107 12.11 -5.14 7.02
N TYR A 108 12.73 -5.60 5.94
CA TYR A 108 12.68 -4.95 4.63
C TYR A 108 11.25 -4.84 4.07
N PHE A 109 10.48 -5.93 4.10
CA PHE A 109 9.12 -5.95 3.55
C PHE A 109 8.12 -5.21 4.44
N ILE A 110 8.28 -5.23 5.77
CA ILE A 110 7.51 -4.32 6.64
C ILE A 110 7.86 -2.89 6.23
N GLY A 111 9.14 -2.57 6.01
CA GLY A 111 9.62 -1.24 5.61
C GLY A 111 8.94 -0.73 4.34
N ILE A 112 8.89 -1.56 3.30
CA ILE A 112 8.11 -1.28 2.07
C ILE A 112 6.64 -0.99 2.39
N GLY A 113 6.07 -1.73 3.35
CA GLY A 113 4.72 -1.54 3.89
C GLY A 113 4.42 -0.10 4.33
N HIS A 114 5.38 0.61 4.92
CA HIS A 114 5.11 1.90 5.58
C HIS A 114 4.85 3.06 4.63
N ALA A 115 5.50 3.07 3.47
CA ALA A 115 5.40 4.21 2.57
C ALA A 115 3.98 4.41 2.03
N GLY A 116 3.23 3.35 1.73
CA GLY A 116 1.88 3.50 1.23
C GLY A 116 0.89 4.00 2.28
N THR A 117 1.03 3.61 3.55
CA THR A 117 0.24 4.20 4.64
C THR A 117 0.62 5.66 4.87
N PHE A 118 1.90 6.01 4.82
CA PHE A 118 2.33 7.40 4.93
C PHE A 118 1.76 8.26 3.79
N ILE A 119 1.88 7.79 2.54
CA ILE A 119 1.40 8.49 1.35
C ILE A 119 -0.13 8.61 1.35
N SER A 120 -0.86 7.62 1.85
CA SER A 120 -2.33 7.60 1.78
C SER A 120 -3.05 8.21 2.99
N ALA A 121 -2.43 8.17 4.18
CA ALA A 121 -2.97 8.70 5.42
C ALA A 121 -2.25 9.96 5.91
N ALA A 122 -0.92 9.96 6.04
CA ALA A 122 -0.21 11.13 6.58
C ALA A 122 -0.28 12.33 5.63
N LEU A 123 0.02 12.12 4.34
CA LEU A 123 -0.14 13.18 3.33
C LEU A 123 -1.61 13.61 3.17
N ARG A 124 -2.56 12.75 3.55
CA ARG A 124 -3.99 13.11 3.62
C ARG A 124 -4.29 14.11 4.70
N LEU A 125 -3.85 13.85 5.92
CA LEU A 125 -4.04 14.79 7.02
C LEU A 125 -3.29 16.11 6.77
N MET A 126 -2.13 16.05 6.11
CA MET A 126 -1.38 17.24 5.68
C MET A 126 -2.00 17.98 4.48
N ARG A 127 -3.11 17.49 3.92
CA ARG A 127 -3.80 18.07 2.75
C ARG A 127 -2.88 18.24 1.52
N MET A 128 -1.91 17.35 1.35
CA MET A 128 -1.01 17.36 0.18
C MET A 128 -1.70 16.73 -1.02
N GLU A 129 -2.13 17.53 -1.98
CA GLU A 129 -3.03 17.07 -3.06
C GLU A 129 -2.34 16.26 -4.18
N PHE A 130 -1.02 16.39 -4.35
CA PHE A 130 -0.26 15.58 -5.32
C PHE A 130 -0.34 14.08 -5.02
N ARG A 131 -0.72 13.67 -3.80
CA ARG A 131 -0.84 12.25 -3.46
C ARG A 131 -1.95 11.53 -4.21
N ARG A 132 -3.01 12.23 -4.65
CA ARG A 132 -4.25 11.61 -5.15
C ARG A 132 -4.03 10.53 -6.22
N PRO A 133 -3.27 10.76 -7.32
CA PRO A 133 -3.05 9.74 -8.35
C PRO A 133 -2.10 8.61 -7.94
N ILE A 134 -1.31 8.79 -6.87
CA ILE A 134 -0.35 7.78 -6.40
C ILE A 134 -0.86 6.95 -5.21
N SER A 135 -1.84 7.47 -4.44
CA SER A 135 -2.29 6.85 -3.18
C SER A 135 -2.73 5.39 -3.36
N ARG A 136 -3.49 5.08 -4.41
CA ARG A 136 -3.99 3.71 -4.62
C ARG A 136 -2.86 2.71 -4.89
N ALA A 137 -1.91 3.08 -5.75
CA ALA A 137 -0.75 2.23 -6.02
C ALA A 137 0.09 2.05 -4.75
N ALA A 138 0.26 3.10 -3.97
CA ALA A 138 1.00 3.06 -2.72
C ALA A 138 0.32 2.15 -1.67
N GLU A 139 -1.00 2.24 -1.49
CA GLU A 139 -1.78 1.35 -0.61
C GLU A 139 -1.65 -0.13 -1.02
N ILE A 140 -1.65 -0.42 -2.32
CA ILE A 140 -1.47 -1.77 -2.85
C ILE A 140 -0.06 -2.29 -2.54
N VAL A 141 0.97 -1.46 -2.73
CA VAL A 141 2.35 -1.79 -2.36
C VAL A 141 2.44 -2.08 -0.86
N THR A 142 1.75 -1.31 -0.02
CA THR A 142 1.66 -1.57 1.43
C THR A 142 1.12 -2.95 1.71
N LEU A 143 -0.04 -3.32 1.13
CA LEU A 143 -0.66 -4.61 1.44
C LEU A 143 0.18 -5.79 0.97
N PHE A 144 0.77 -5.72 -0.21
CA PHE A 144 1.64 -6.80 -0.69
C PHE A 144 2.96 -6.86 0.09
N GLY A 145 3.53 -5.71 0.48
CA GLY A 145 4.68 -5.65 1.37
C GLY A 145 4.39 -6.30 2.72
N LEU A 146 3.25 -5.96 3.34
CA LEU A 146 2.82 -6.56 4.61
C LEU A 146 2.47 -8.04 4.49
N ALA A 147 1.87 -8.47 3.38
CA ALA A 147 1.61 -9.89 3.14
C ALA A 147 2.92 -10.68 3.04
N MET A 148 3.92 -10.15 2.32
CA MET A 148 5.25 -10.76 2.25
C MET A 148 5.95 -10.76 3.61
N ALA A 149 5.90 -9.64 4.34
CA ALA A 149 6.41 -9.56 5.70
C ALA A 149 5.79 -10.62 6.61
N ALA A 150 4.46 -10.75 6.62
CA ALA A 150 3.74 -11.71 7.45
C ALA A 150 4.11 -13.18 7.14
N LEU A 151 4.60 -13.49 5.94
CA LEU A 151 5.08 -14.83 5.59
C LEU A 151 6.42 -15.17 6.26
N PHE A 152 7.34 -14.22 6.45
CA PHE A 152 8.69 -14.52 6.95
C PHE A 152 8.71 -15.08 8.39
N PRO A 153 7.93 -14.58 9.36
CA PRO A 153 7.80 -15.20 10.68
C PRO A 153 7.29 -16.64 10.58
N LEU A 154 6.39 -16.94 9.64
CA LEU A 154 5.86 -18.29 9.44
C LEU A 154 6.91 -19.22 8.83
N ILE A 155 7.66 -18.73 7.84
CA ILE A 155 8.68 -19.49 7.13
C ILE A 155 9.88 -19.78 8.04
N HIS A 156 10.23 -18.82 8.89
CA HIS A 156 11.35 -18.92 9.83
C HIS A 156 11.11 -19.90 10.99
N LEU A 157 9.85 -20.23 11.30
CA LEU A 157 9.53 -21.13 12.40
C LEU A 157 9.87 -22.59 12.06
N GLY A 158 10.81 -23.16 12.82
CA GLY A 158 11.16 -24.58 12.67
C GLY A 158 10.01 -25.55 12.98
N ARG A 159 8.98 -25.13 13.73
CA ARG A 159 7.74 -25.89 13.97
C ARG A 159 6.52 -25.02 13.73
N VAL A 160 6.33 -24.60 12.48
CA VAL A 160 5.21 -23.72 12.09
C VAL A 160 3.83 -24.23 12.52
N TYR A 161 3.61 -25.55 12.53
CA TYR A 161 2.34 -26.16 12.97
C TYR A 161 2.01 -25.93 14.45
N LYS A 162 2.93 -25.39 15.26
CA LYS A 162 2.71 -24.97 16.65
C LYS A 162 2.44 -23.47 16.82
N LEU A 163 2.28 -22.73 15.73
CA LEU A 163 2.03 -21.28 15.75
C LEU A 163 0.86 -20.90 16.67
N TYR A 164 -0.15 -21.76 16.81
CA TYR A 164 -1.33 -21.48 17.62
C TYR A 164 -1.02 -21.18 19.10
N PHE A 165 0.12 -21.62 19.64
CA PHE A 165 0.57 -21.29 21.01
C PHE A 165 1.05 -19.84 21.18
N MET A 166 1.28 -19.11 20.09
CA MET A 166 1.64 -17.70 20.14
C MET A 166 0.40 -16.81 20.36
N PHE A 167 -0.80 -17.32 20.04
CA PHE A 167 -2.03 -16.56 20.26
C PHE A 167 -2.54 -16.74 21.70
N PRO A 168 -3.11 -15.70 22.31
CA PRO A 168 -3.67 -15.75 23.66
C PRO A 168 -5.04 -16.46 23.66
N ILE A 169 -5.04 -17.75 23.31
CA ILE A 169 -6.25 -18.59 23.24
C ILE A 169 -6.31 -19.45 24.49
N PRO A 170 -7.43 -19.49 25.23
CA PRO A 170 -7.60 -20.39 26.36
C PRO A 170 -7.43 -21.84 25.92
N THR A 171 -6.50 -22.55 26.54
CA THR A 171 -6.27 -23.98 26.31
C THR A 171 -6.55 -24.77 27.57
N GLN A 172 -6.77 -26.08 27.45
CA GLN A 172 -6.99 -26.98 28.60
C GLN A 172 -5.81 -27.01 29.59
N ARG A 173 -4.64 -26.49 29.18
CA ARG A 173 -3.43 -26.42 29.99
C ARG A 173 -3.24 -25.08 30.71
N GLU A 174 -4.17 -24.13 30.53
CA GLU A 174 -4.09 -22.78 31.08
C GLU A 174 -2.77 -22.05 30.77
N LEU A 175 -2.16 -22.40 29.63
CA LEU A 175 -0.92 -21.80 29.16
C LEU A 175 -1.21 -20.53 28.37
N TRP A 176 -0.40 -19.50 28.60
CA TRP A 176 -0.46 -18.21 27.92
C TRP A 176 0.88 -17.84 27.30
N PRO A 177 0.90 -17.03 26.22
CA PRO A 177 2.14 -16.51 25.68
C PRO A 177 2.82 -15.55 26.67
N ASN A 178 4.14 -15.43 26.56
CA ASN A 178 4.90 -14.46 27.35
C ASN A 178 4.75 -13.05 26.74
N PHE A 179 3.95 -12.20 27.38
CA PHE A 179 3.71 -10.82 26.97
C PHE A 179 4.91 -9.87 27.07
N ARG A 180 6.07 -10.34 27.58
CA ARG A 180 7.32 -9.57 27.58
C ARG A 180 8.17 -9.80 26.33
N SER A 181 7.78 -10.76 25.49
CA SER A 181 8.55 -11.11 24.29
C SER A 181 8.31 -10.09 23.17
N PRO A 182 9.36 -9.44 22.64
CA PRO A 182 9.24 -8.51 21.52
C PRO A 182 8.61 -9.16 20.27
N LEU A 183 8.95 -10.43 20.00
CA LEU A 183 8.36 -11.21 18.91
C LEU A 183 6.84 -11.38 19.00
N LEU A 184 6.26 -11.38 20.20
CA LEU A 184 4.80 -11.42 20.36
C LEU A 184 4.19 -10.07 19.99
N TRP A 185 4.86 -8.97 20.38
CA TRP A 185 4.45 -7.63 20.01
C TRP A 185 4.54 -7.44 18.50
N ASP A 186 5.59 -7.96 17.87
CA ASP A 186 5.76 -7.94 16.41
C ASP A 186 4.60 -8.66 15.71
N ALA A 187 4.29 -9.90 16.10
CA ALA A 187 3.14 -10.63 15.55
C ALA A 187 1.81 -9.86 15.72
N THR A 188 1.61 -9.20 16.86
CA THR A 188 0.43 -8.38 17.14
C THR A 188 0.41 -7.11 16.30
N ALA A 189 1.55 -6.45 16.15
CA ALA A 189 1.73 -5.23 15.39
C ALA A 189 1.51 -5.46 13.90
N ILE A 190 2.17 -6.46 13.31
CA ILE A 190 1.99 -6.85 11.90
C ILE A 190 0.53 -7.20 11.63
N THR A 191 -0.10 -8.00 12.50
CA THR A 191 -1.52 -8.38 12.32
C THR A 191 -2.44 -7.16 12.37
N THR A 192 -2.27 -6.30 13.38
CA THR A 192 -3.08 -5.07 13.53
C THR A 192 -2.87 -4.14 12.33
N TYR A 193 -1.64 -4.02 11.86
CA TYR A 193 -1.29 -3.14 10.76
C TYR A 193 -1.80 -3.65 9.41
N MET A 194 -1.69 -4.96 9.16
CA MET A 194 -2.23 -5.60 7.97
C MET A 194 -3.76 -5.47 7.92
N LEU A 195 -4.45 -5.74 9.04
CA LEU A 195 -5.90 -5.57 9.12
C LEU A 195 -6.30 -4.10 8.93
N GLY A 196 -5.68 -3.18 9.68
CA GLY A 196 -5.96 -1.75 9.59
C GLY A 196 -5.74 -1.19 8.18
N SER A 197 -4.62 -1.55 7.53
CA SER A 197 -4.32 -1.15 6.16
C SER A 197 -5.29 -1.75 5.15
N THR A 198 -5.71 -3.01 5.36
CA THR A 198 -6.70 -3.67 4.50
C THR A 198 -8.05 -2.97 4.60
N PHE A 199 -8.51 -2.65 5.81
CA PHE A 199 -9.74 -1.88 6.01
C PHE A 199 -9.66 -0.48 5.42
N PHE A 200 -8.54 0.22 5.63
CA PHE A 200 -8.31 1.55 5.09
C PHE A 200 -8.36 1.58 3.55
N MET A 201 -7.62 0.68 2.91
CA MET A 201 -7.64 0.54 1.45
C MET A 201 -9.03 0.11 0.97
N PHE A 202 -9.64 -0.88 1.61
CA PHE A 202 -10.94 -1.39 1.17
C PHE A 202 -12.03 -0.33 1.24
N ILE A 203 -12.12 0.44 2.33
CA ILE A 203 -13.12 1.51 2.47
C ILE A 203 -12.93 2.56 1.38
N SER A 204 -11.69 3.00 1.14
CA SER A 204 -11.42 3.98 0.08
C SER A 204 -11.65 3.41 -1.31
N LEU A 205 -11.63 2.09 -1.50
CA LEU A 205 -11.85 1.39 -2.77
C LEU A 205 -13.34 1.19 -3.11
N ILE A 206 -14.26 1.34 -2.14
CA ILE A 206 -15.71 1.13 -2.35
C ILE A 206 -16.27 1.92 -3.55
N PRO A 207 -16.00 3.24 -3.71
CA PRO A 207 -16.51 4.00 -4.86
C PRO A 207 -15.91 3.52 -6.19
N ASP A 208 -14.63 3.12 -6.19
CA ASP A 208 -13.95 2.62 -7.39
C ASP A 208 -14.55 1.28 -7.83
N LEU A 209 -14.92 0.41 -6.87
CA LEU A 209 -15.61 -0.85 -7.14
C LEU A 209 -17.01 -0.63 -7.68
N ALA A 210 -17.73 0.39 -7.19
CA ALA A 210 -19.03 0.77 -7.75
C ALA A 210 -18.89 1.28 -9.20
N MET A 211 -17.87 2.09 -9.47
CA MET A 211 -17.57 2.56 -10.83
C MET A 211 -17.21 1.39 -11.77
N ALA A 212 -16.43 0.41 -11.30
CA ALA A 212 -16.12 -0.80 -12.07
C ALA A 212 -17.35 -1.71 -12.29
N ARG A 213 -18.24 -1.83 -11.29
CA ARG A 213 -19.52 -2.55 -11.39
C ARG A 213 -20.36 -2.03 -12.55
N ASP A 214 -20.49 -0.71 -12.65
CA ASP A 214 -21.38 -0.06 -13.62
C ASP A 214 -20.84 -0.16 -15.07
N HIS A 215 -19.54 -0.47 -15.24
CA HIS A 215 -18.87 -0.60 -16.55
C HIS A 215 -18.47 -2.02 -16.93
N THR A 216 -18.90 -3.02 -16.17
CA THR A 216 -18.59 -4.44 -16.43
C THR A 216 -19.85 -5.29 -16.51
N THR A 217 -19.74 -6.44 -17.20
CA THR A 217 -20.85 -7.37 -17.43
C THR A 217 -20.47 -8.79 -16.97
N GLY A 218 -21.47 -9.68 -16.85
CA GLY A 218 -21.26 -11.08 -16.52
C GLY A 218 -20.88 -11.33 -15.06
N TRP A 219 -19.91 -12.23 -14.83
CA TRP A 219 -19.49 -12.60 -13.47
C TRP A 219 -18.75 -11.47 -12.74
N ARG A 220 -17.98 -10.64 -13.48
CA ARG A 220 -17.25 -9.48 -12.91
C ARG A 220 -18.21 -8.45 -12.32
N HIS A 221 -19.34 -8.22 -13.01
CA HIS A 221 -20.40 -7.36 -12.49
C HIS A 221 -20.91 -7.87 -11.14
N ARG A 222 -21.21 -9.17 -11.01
CA ARG A 222 -21.68 -9.75 -9.74
C ARG A 222 -20.66 -9.57 -8.61
N LEU A 223 -19.37 -9.79 -8.91
CA LEU A 223 -18.28 -9.60 -7.94
C LEU A 223 -18.21 -8.14 -7.47
N TYR A 224 -18.18 -7.18 -8.39
CA TYR A 224 -18.11 -5.76 -8.03
C TYR A 224 -19.41 -5.24 -7.38
N THR A 225 -20.58 -5.80 -7.72
CA THR A 225 -21.84 -5.53 -7.02
C THR A 225 -21.75 -5.97 -5.56
N PHE A 226 -21.19 -7.15 -5.29
CA PHE A 226 -20.99 -7.62 -3.92
C PHE A 226 -19.98 -6.75 -3.16
N LEU A 227 -18.82 -6.47 -3.76
CA LEU A 227 -17.74 -5.72 -3.10
C LEU A 227 -18.03 -4.22 -2.93
N SER A 228 -18.91 -3.62 -3.75
CA SER A 228 -19.28 -2.21 -3.65
C SER A 228 -20.32 -1.90 -2.55
N PHE A 229 -20.82 -2.92 -1.83
CA PHE A 229 -21.82 -2.77 -0.76
C PHE A 229 -23.03 -1.88 -1.13
N GLY A 230 -23.45 -1.93 -2.40
CA GLY A 230 -24.59 -1.17 -2.88
C GLY A 230 -24.36 0.36 -2.94
N TRP A 231 -23.11 0.82 -2.96
CA TRP A 231 -22.75 2.23 -3.10
C TRP A 231 -23.44 2.88 -4.30
N ARG A 232 -24.05 4.06 -4.06
CA ARG A 232 -24.82 4.84 -5.04
C ARG A 232 -24.15 6.18 -5.38
N GLY A 233 -23.28 6.69 -4.51
CA GLY A 233 -22.60 7.97 -4.70
C GLY A 233 -23.42 9.17 -4.24
N THR A 234 -24.34 8.99 -3.29
CA THR A 234 -25.11 10.11 -2.71
C THR A 234 -24.21 11.02 -1.87
N ASP A 235 -24.56 12.31 -1.73
CA ASP A 235 -23.79 13.26 -0.92
C ASP A 235 -23.56 12.79 0.53
N GLY A 236 -24.58 12.15 1.11
CA GLY A 236 -24.48 11.57 2.46
C GLY A 236 -23.56 10.35 2.55
N GLU A 237 -23.41 9.58 1.48
CA GLU A 237 -22.41 8.49 1.39
C GLU A 237 -21.00 9.05 1.26
N TRP A 238 -20.78 10.06 0.41
CA TRP A 238 -19.49 10.74 0.27
C TRP A 238 -19.03 11.39 1.57
N MET A 239 -19.91 12.10 2.26
CA MET A 239 -19.60 12.71 3.57
C MET A 239 -19.22 11.65 4.61
N ARG A 240 -19.89 10.50 4.63
CA ARG A 240 -19.57 9.40 5.56
C ARG A 240 -18.25 8.73 5.21
N LEU A 241 -17.99 8.51 3.92
CA LEU A 241 -16.73 7.95 3.44
C LEU A 241 -15.55 8.85 3.81
N GLU A 242 -15.66 10.15 3.58
CA GLU A 242 -14.60 11.11 3.91
C GLU A 242 -14.35 11.16 5.42
N ARG A 243 -15.40 11.16 6.24
CA ARG A 243 -15.27 11.04 7.71
C ARG A 243 -14.58 9.74 8.11
N ALA A 244 -15.00 8.60 7.56
CA ALA A 244 -14.41 7.30 7.87
C ALA A 244 -12.92 7.25 7.46
N ALA A 245 -12.57 7.72 6.26
CA ALA A 245 -11.19 7.77 5.78
C ALA A 245 -10.31 8.66 6.67
N ASN A 246 -10.82 9.80 7.14
CA ASN A 246 -10.08 10.68 8.05
C ASN A 246 -9.89 10.03 9.43
N ILE A 247 -10.93 9.41 10.01
CA ILE A 247 -10.81 8.68 11.28
C ILE A 247 -9.78 7.56 11.17
N LEU A 248 -9.85 6.75 10.12
CA LEU A 248 -8.89 5.66 9.92
C LEU A 248 -7.47 6.19 9.68
N SER A 249 -7.31 7.36 9.06
CA SER A 249 -6.00 8.00 8.93
C SER A 249 -5.40 8.35 10.30
N PHE A 250 -6.20 8.91 11.21
CA PHE A 250 -5.75 9.19 12.58
C PHE A 250 -5.40 7.92 13.38
N ILE A 251 -6.04 6.78 13.08
CA ILE A 251 -5.76 5.50 13.74
C ILE A 251 -4.51 4.84 13.15
N ILE A 252 -4.38 4.82 11.82
CA ILE A 252 -3.35 4.03 11.14
C ILE A 252 -1.96 4.68 11.24
N ILE A 253 -1.87 6.01 11.39
CA ILE A 253 -0.58 6.70 11.51
C ILE A 253 0.17 6.30 12.79
N PRO A 254 -0.44 6.33 14.00
CA PRO A 254 0.20 5.79 15.20
C PRO A 254 0.57 4.32 15.08
N VAL A 255 -0.30 3.50 14.46
CA VAL A 255 -0.01 2.08 14.20
C VAL A 255 1.21 1.94 13.30
N MET A 256 1.30 2.73 12.25
CA MET A 256 2.43 2.76 11.32
C MET A 256 3.75 3.07 12.07
N PHE A 257 3.78 4.08 12.92
CA PHE A 257 4.99 4.37 13.71
C PHE A 257 5.30 3.30 14.76
N SER A 258 4.28 2.71 15.39
CA SER A 258 4.48 1.71 16.44
C SER A 258 5.03 0.39 15.89
N VAL A 259 4.57 -0.07 14.72
CA VAL A 259 5.00 -1.34 14.10
C VAL A 259 6.51 -1.34 13.89
N HIS A 260 7.06 -0.31 13.24
CA HIS A 260 8.51 -0.26 13.00
C HIS A 260 9.34 -0.04 14.26
N THR A 261 8.78 0.66 15.25
CA THR A 261 9.41 0.76 16.56
C THR A 261 9.48 -0.60 17.24
N ILE A 262 8.39 -1.38 17.20
CA ILE A 262 8.33 -2.73 17.78
C ILE A 262 9.30 -3.68 17.07
N VAL A 263 9.33 -3.67 15.74
CA VAL A 263 10.31 -4.46 14.96
C VAL A 263 11.73 -4.09 15.33
N SER A 264 12.02 -2.79 15.50
CA SER A 264 13.35 -2.34 15.94
C SER A 264 13.72 -2.87 17.33
N TRP A 265 12.72 -3.07 18.20
CA TRP A 265 12.92 -3.56 19.55
C TRP A 265 13.28 -5.04 19.64
N ASP A 266 12.98 -5.84 18.60
CA ASP A 266 13.52 -7.20 18.47
C ASP A 266 15.05 -7.22 18.48
N PHE A 267 15.67 -6.14 17.98
CA PHE A 267 17.11 -5.93 18.00
C PHE A 267 17.54 -5.11 19.22
N ALA A 268 16.89 -3.96 19.47
CA ALA A 268 17.31 -3.00 20.48
C ALA A 268 17.34 -3.56 21.91
N MET A 269 16.46 -4.52 22.21
CA MET A 269 16.40 -5.16 23.52
C MET A 269 17.33 -6.38 23.66
N ALA A 270 18.00 -6.79 22.58
CA ALA A 270 19.00 -7.84 22.66
C ALA A 270 20.25 -7.32 23.38
N VAL A 271 20.92 -8.22 24.12
CA VAL A 271 22.19 -7.91 24.81
C VAL A 271 23.39 -7.93 23.86
N GLN A 272 23.19 -8.25 22.58
CA GLN A 272 24.24 -8.37 21.60
C GLN A 272 24.91 -7.00 21.35
N PRO A 273 26.26 -6.92 21.41
CA PRO A 273 26.97 -5.68 21.07
C PRO A 273 26.57 -5.15 19.70
N GLY A 274 26.31 -3.85 19.63
CA GLY A 274 25.84 -3.17 18.42
C GLY A 274 24.33 -3.22 18.18
N TRP A 275 23.59 -4.09 18.89
CA TRP A 275 22.12 -4.12 18.81
C TRP A 275 21.48 -3.34 19.96
N HIS A 276 22.07 -3.39 21.16
CA HIS A 276 21.53 -2.66 22.31
C HIS A 276 21.66 -1.14 22.16
N SER A 277 20.61 -0.47 21.68
CA SER A 277 20.60 0.97 21.46
C SER A 277 19.20 1.58 21.48
N THR A 278 19.06 2.77 22.07
CA THR A 278 17.79 3.49 22.17
C THR A 278 17.40 4.22 20.89
N ILE A 279 18.33 4.44 19.95
CA ILE A 279 18.08 5.18 18.69
C ILE A 279 17.36 4.33 17.63
N PHE A 280 17.28 3.01 17.82
CA PHE A 280 16.80 2.07 16.81
C PHE A 280 15.35 2.33 16.38
N GLY A 281 14.46 2.74 17.29
CA GLY A 281 13.06 3.05 16.94
C GLY A 281 12.95 4.12 15.86
N PRO A 282 13.39 5.37 16.12
CA PRO A 282 13.40 6.43 15.12
C PRO A 282 14.21 6.10 13.87
N PHE A 283 15.37 5.45 14.03
CA PHE A 283 16.23 5.08 12.90
C PHE A 283 15.54 4.11 11.94
N PHE A 284 14.88 3.07 12.47
CA PHE A 284 14.14 2.11 11.66
C PHE A 284 12.95 2.76 10.96
N ILE A 285 12.23 3.69 11.62
CA ILE A 285 11.13 4.43 10.99
C ILE A 285 11.61 5.22 9.76
N ILE A 286 12.73 5.94 9.88
CA ILE A 286 13.29 6.72 8.76
C ILE A 286 13.71 5.78 7.62
N GLY A 287 14.41 4.68 7.96
CA GLY A 287 14.82 3.66 6.99
C GLY A 287 13.64 2.99 6.27
N ALA A 288 12.52 2.78 6.97
CA ALA A 288 11.28 2.25 6.42
C ALA A 288 10.65 3.21 5.41
N LEU A 289 10.52 4.48 5.77
CA LEU A 289 10.00 5.50 4.88
C LEU A 289 10.90 5.64 3.65
N PHE A 290 12.23 5.64 3.83
CA PHE A 290 13.19 5.74 2.74
C PHE A 290 13.05 4.57 1.75
N SER A 291 13.18 3.33 2.25
CA SER A 291 13.08 2.13 1.41
C SER A 291 11.70 1.96 0.77
N GLY A 292 10.63 2.26 1.52
CA GLY A 292 9.28 2.15 1.00
C GLY A 292 8.94 3.20 -0.06
N VAL A 293 9.35 4.47 0.12
CA VAL A 293 9.09 5.50 -0.90
C VAL A 293 9.85 5.17 -2.18
N ALA A 294 11.09 4.69 -2.07
CA ALA A 294 11.85 4.19 -3.21
C ALA A 294 11.12 3.04 -3.92
N ALA A 295 10.57 2.07 -3.18
CA ALA A 295 9.78 0.97 -3.75
C ALA A 295 8.52 1.47 -4.46
N VAL A 296 7.79 2.43 -3.88
CA VAL A 296 6.60 3.03 -4.49
C VAL A 296 6.97 3.76 -5.79
N ILE A 297 8.07 4.52 -5.81
CA ILE A 297 8.56 5.18 -7.04
C ILE A 297 8.83 4.15 -8.14
N LEU A 298 9.53 3.06 -7.83
CA LEU A 298 9.83 2.00 -8.81
C LEU A 298 8.56 1.38 -9.38
N VAL A 299 7.57 1.06 -8.52
CA VAL A 299 6.28 0.51 -8.94
C VAL A 299 5.53 1.51 -9.82
N LEU A 300 5.52 2.80 -9.46
CA LEU A 300 4.87 3.85 -10.25
C LEU A 300 5.53 4.04 -11.62
N ILE A 301 6.86 3.92 -11.73
CA ILE A 301 7.56 3.95 -13.03
C ILE A 301 7.09 2.80 -13.92
N ILE A 302 7.02 1.58 -13.36
CA ILE A 302 6.56 0.39 -14.08
C ILE A 302 5.11 0.56 -14.52
N ILE A 303 4.21 1.00 -13.62
CA ILE A 303 2.79 1.21 -13.90
C ILE A 303 2.61 2.31 -14.98
N ARG A 304 3.31 3.45 -14.84
CA ARG A 304 3.26 4.56 -15.81
C ARG A 304 3.55 4.09 -17.23
N LYS A 305 4.60 3.29 -17.40
CA LYS A 305 5.04 2.79 -18.72
C LYS A 305 4.16 1.65 -19.23
N SER A 306 3.86 0.67 -18.39
CA SER A 306 3.13 -0.54 -18.80
C SER A 306 1.65 -0.30 -19.07
N MET A 307 0.99 0.55 -18.25
CA MET A 307 -0.44 0.86 -18.36
C MET A 307 -0.71 2.18 -19.09
N ARG A 308 0.33 2.87 -19.59
CA ARG A 308 0.25 4.17 -20.29
C ARG A 308 -0.47 5.26 -19.48
N LEU A 309 -0.31 5.25 -18.16
CA LEU A 309 -0.93 6.21 -17.24
C LEU A 309 -0.16 7.53 -17.13
N GLY A 310 0.57 7.93 -18.17
CA GLY A 310 1.41 9.15 -18.18
C GLY A 310 0.62 10.44 -17.93
N TYR A 311 -0.66 10.47 -18.30
CA TYR A 311 -1.55 11.60 -18.02
C TYR A 311 -1.74 11.84 -16.52
N PHE A 312 -1.94 10.79 -15.73
CA PHE A 312 -2.14 10.87 -14.28
C PHE A 312 -0.82 10.92 -13.52
N LEU A 313 0.18 10.16 -13.96
CA LEU A 313 1.50 10.06 -13.33
C LEU A 313 2.49 10.99 -14.06
N ARG A 314 2.42 12.27 -13.71
CA ARG A 314 3.28 13.35 -14.25
C ARG A 314 4.60 13.50 -13.49
N GLU A 315 5.53 14.26 -14.06
CA GLU A 315 6.87 14.50 -13.50
C GLU A 315 6.84 15.18 -12.13
N GLU A 316 5.86 16.06 -11.88
CA GLU A 316 5.66 16.70 -10.57
C GLU A 316 5.56 15.68 -9.42
N HIS A 317 4.92 14.53 -9.67
CA HIS A 317 4.73 13.48 -8.66
C HIS A 317 6.06 12.80 -8.34
N PHE A 318 6.86 12.52 -9.37
CA PHE A 318 8.19 11.92 -9.20
C PHE A 318 9.18 12.90 -8.58
N SER A 319 9.11 14.18 -8.94
CA SER A 319 9.92 15.24 -8.34
C SER A 319 9.60 15.40 -6.84
N ALA A 320 8.32 15.49 -6.49
CA ALA A 320 7.89 15.58 -5.09
C ALA A 320 8.32 14.36 -4.25
N MET A 321 8.14 13.14 -4.77
CA MET A 321 8.61 11.92 -4.10
C MET A 321 10.14 11.85 -4.04
N GLY A 322 10.84 12.34 -5.06
CA GLY A 322 12.31 12.40 -5.10
C GLY A 322 12.89 13.36 -4.07
N ILE A 323 12.30 14.55 -3.93
CA ILE A 323 12.65 15.51 -2.86
C ILE A 323 12.39 14.88 -1.50
N PHE A 324 11.25 14.21 -1.32
CA PHE A 324 10.95 13.53 -0.06
C PHE A 324 11.98 12.43 0.26
N LEU A 325 12.35 11.61 -0.73
CA LEU A 325 13.38 10.58 -0.58
C LEU A 325 14.75 11.17 -0.23
N MET A 326 15.11 12.30 -0.85
CA MET A 326 16.34 13.03 -0.54
C MET A 326 16.35 13.52 0.90
N ILE A 327 15.25 14.11 1.39
CA ILE A 327 15.13 14.54 2.80
C ILE A 327 15.33 13.35 3.74
N LEU A 328 14.69 12.21 3.47
CA LEU A 328 14.82 11.00 4.28
C LEU A 328 16.25 10.43 4.27
N SER A 329 17.00 10.61 3.19
CA SER A 329 18.40 10.14 3.10
C SER A 329 19.39 10.95 3.93
N MET A 330 19.00 12.15 4.37
CA MET A 330 19.84 13.06 5.16
C MET A 330 19.56 12.99 6.67
N ALA A 331 18.57 12.20 7.09
CA ALA A 331 18.10 12.07 8.47
C ALA A 331 18.80 10.93 9.21
#